data_AF-A0A6V8LZK1-F1
#
_entry.id   AF-A0A6V8LZK1-F1
#
_cell.length_a   1.000
_cell.length_b   1.000
_cell.length_c   1.000
_cell.angle_alpha   90.00
_cell.angle_beta   90.00
_cell.angle_gamma   90.00
#
_symmetry.space_group_name_H-M   'P 1'
#
loop_
_entity.id
_entity.type
_entity.pdbx_description
1 polymer ?
#
loop_
_entity_poly.entity_id
_entity_poly.type
_entity_poly.pdbx_seq_one_letter_code
_entity_poly.pdbx_strand_id
1 'polypeptide(L)'
;MRAILVSLLAAASLILLAGCKNPPKMSLDEFQEFCNDEFGYAEDCDSGPICSGYAQAVSRQFQGVKDCVAACNAQDKAYWMENVMTDCAAVVGNATDWCDQYCRRKYQQ
;
A
#
# COMPACT_ATOMS: atom_id res chain seq x y z
N MET A 1 1.66 -23.56 -45.05
CA MET A 1 0.61 -23.38 -44.02
C MET A 1 1.10 -23.66 -42.59
N ARG A 2 1.84 -24.74 -42.30
CA ARG A 2 2.36 -25.04 -40.95
C ARG A 2 3.36 -24.00 -40.39
N ALA A 3 4.21 -23.42 -41.23
CA ALA A 3 5.20 -22.42 -40.79
C ALA A 3 4.60 -21.05 -40.41
N ILE A 4 3.40 -20.74 -40.94
CA ILE A 4 2.70 -19.47 -40.65
C ILE A 4 2.08 -19.52 -39.24
N LEU A 5 1.58 -20.70 -38.83
CA LEU A 5 0.99 -20.91 -37.51
C LEU A 5 2.02 -20.78 -36.38
N VAL A 6 3.26 -21.21 -36.59
CA VAL A 6 4.32 -21.13 -35.55
C VAL A 6 4.78 -19.69 -35.30
N SER A 7 4.78 -18.84 -36.34
CA SER A 7 5.19 -17.43 -36.22
C SER A 7 4.15 -16.57 -35.47
N LEU A 8 2.86 -16.92 -35.56
CA LEU A 8 1.79 -16.21 -34.85
C LEU A 8 1.79 -16.48 -33.34
N LEU A 9 2.15 -17.69 -32.91
CA LEU A 9 2.28 -18.01 -31.49
C LEU A 9 3.51 -17.38 -30.82
N ALA A 10 4.60 -17.17 -31.56
CA ALA A 10 5.78 -16.48 -31.03
C ALA A 10 5.55 -14.97 -30.82
N ALA A 11 4.72 -14.33 -31.64
CA ALA A 11 4.39 -12.91 -31.52
C ALA A 11 3.46 -12.61 -30.33
N ALA A 12 2.59 -13.55 -29.94
CA ALA A 12 1.68 -13.39 -28.80
C ALA A 12 2.42 -13.40 -27.44
N SER A 13 3.55 -14.11 -27.35
CA SER A 13 4.34 -14.22 -26.11
C SER A 13 5.14 -12.96 -25.77
N LEU A 14 5.38 -12.07 -26.74
CA LEU A 14 6.15 -10.83 -26.55
C LEU A 14 5.31 -9.68 -25.97
N ILE A 15 3.98 -9.73 -26.06
CA ILE A 15 3.08 -8.68 -25.55
C ILE A 15 2.93 -8.77 -24.02
N LEU A 16 3.12 -9.95 -23.43
CA LEU A 16 2.99 -10.18 -21.98
C LEU A 16 4.18 -9.64 -21.15
N LEU A 17 5.28 -9.24 -21.80
CA LEU A 17 6.47 -8.69 -21.11
C LEU A 17 6.45 -7.16 -21.02
N ALA A 18 5.52 -6.47 -21.67
CA ALA A 18 5.47 -5.01 -21.71
C ALA A 18 4.74 -4.35 -20.51
N GLY A 19 4.31 -5.14 -19.51
CA GLY A 19 3.34 -4.69 -18.49
C GLY A 19 3.87 -4.33 -17.10
N CYS A 20 5.09 -4.72 -16.71
CA CYS A 20 5.56 -4.49 -15.34
C CYS A 20 6.24 -3.13 -15.16
N LYS A 21 5.50 -2.02 -15.33
CA LYS A 21 5.99 -0.72 -14.88
C LYS A 21 5.72 -0.59 -13.39
N ASN A 22 6.76 -0.32 -12.60
CA ASN A 22 6.59 -0.06 -11.17
C ASN A 22 5.56 1.07 -10.97
N PRO A 23 4.63 0.93 -10.01
CA PRO A 23 3.68 1.99 -9.70
C PRO A 23 4.44 3.29 -9.38
N PRO A 24 3.85 4.46 -9.68
CA PRO A 24 4.49 5.72 -9.35
C PRO A 24 4.77 5.81 -7.85
N LYS A 25 5.82 6.56 -7.51
CA LYS A 25 6.14 6.88 -6.11
C LYS A 25 4.93 7.56 -5.48
N MET A 26 4.64 7.21 -4.24
CA MET A 26 3.59 7.83 -3.43
C MET A 26 4.26 8.81 -2.46
N SER A 27 3.80 10.06 -2.46
CA SER A 27 4.13 11.08 -1.48
C SER A 27 3.41 10.83 -0.15
N LEU A 28 3.82 11.52 0.91
CA LEU A 28 3.18 11.36 2.21
C LEU A 28 1.75 11.94 2.22
N ASP A 29 1.53 13.03 1.47
CA ASP A 29 0.22 13.65 1.33
C ASP A 29 -0.74 12.73 0.56
N GLU A 30 -0.30 12.13 -0.55
CA GLU A 30 -1.09 11.13 -1.29
C GLU A 30 -1.41 9.91 -0.41
N PHE A 31 -0.45 9.44 0.40
CA PHE A 31 -0.72 8.37 1.37
C PHE A 31 -1.84 8.78 2.35
N GLN A 32 -1.75 9.99 2.91
CA GLN A 32 -2.73 10.48 3.87
C GLN A 32 -4.11 10.61 3.23
N GLU A 33 -4.20 11.15 2.02
CA GLU A 33 -5.45 11.26 1.27
C GLU A 33 -6.07 9.89 1.00
N PHE A 34 -5.31 8.94 0.43
CA PHE A 34 -5.83 7.60 0.13
C PHE A 34 -6.27 6.83 1.38
N CYS A 35 -5.53 6.94 2.47
CA CYS A 35 -5.89 6.30 3.73
C CYS A 35 -7.22 6.83 4.28
N ASN A 36 -7.46 8.15 4.17
CA ASN A 36 -8.69 8.76 4.67
C ASN A 36 -9.89 8.55 3.73
N ASP A 37 -9.68 8.60 2.41
CA ASP A 37 -10.75 8.54 1.41
C ASP A 37 -11.39 7.14 1.26
N GLU A 38 -10.66 6.06 1.56
CA GLU A 38 -11.19 4.70 1.42
C GLU A 38 -12.30 4.38 2.43
N PHE A 39 -12.45 5.21 3.47
CA PHE A 39 -13.54 5.15 4.43
C PHE A 39 -14.45 6.35 4.26
N GLY A 40 -15.38 6.26 3.32
CA GLY A 40 -16.56 7.11 3.33
C GLY A 40 -17.37 6.83 4.61
N TYR A 41 -17.03 7.54 5.70
CA TYR A 41 -17.69 7.51 7.00
C TYR A 41 -18.10 6.12 7.48
N ALA A 42 -17.15 5.32 7.98
CA ALA A 42 -17.51 4.31 8.97
C ALA A 42 -17.97 5.09 10.21
N GLU A 43 -19.29 5.18 10.45
CA GLU A 43 -19.88 6.08 11.46
C GLU A 43 -19.30 5.90 12.87
N ASP A 44 -18.70 4.74 13.16
CA ASP A 44 -18.15 4.36 14.46
C ASP A 44 -16.62 4.45 14.57
N CYS A 45 -15.90 4.83 13.50
CA CYS A 45 -14.43 4.95 13.54
C CYS A 45 -13.88 6.10 12.68
N ASP A 46 -13.27 7.08 13.35
CA ASP A 46 -12.58 8.20 12.69
C ASP A 46 -11.22 7.73 12.13
N SER A 47 -11.11 7.71 10.80
CA SER A 47 -9.88 7.34 10.09
C SER A 47 -8.78 8.40 10.21
N GLY A 48 -9.13 9.67 10.48
CA GLY A 48 -8.20 10.79 10.52
C GLY A 48 -7.02 10.57 11.49
N PRO A 49 -7.28 10.33 12.79
CA PRO A 49 -6.24 10.04 13.77
C PRO A 49 -5.45 8.77 13.45
N ILE A 50 -6.11 7.71 12.99
CA ILE A 50 -5.46 6.43 12.65
C ILE A 50 -4.46 6.65 11.51
N CYS A 51 -4.91 7.18 10.38
CA CYS A 51 -4.10 7.48 9.20
C CYS A 51 -2.96 8.45 9.53
N SER A 52 -3.22 9.49 10.34
CA SER A 52 -2.19 10.43 10.78
C SER A 52 -1.07 9.75 11.58
N GLY A 53 -1.42 8.79 12.46
CA GLY A 53 -0.41 8.01 13.19
C GLY A 53 0.49 7.18 12.28
N TYR A 54 -0.08 6.53 11.25
CA TYR A 54 0.74 5.83 10.25
C TYR A 54 1.61 6.80 9.44
N ALA A 55 1.07 7.95 8.98
CA ALA A 55 1.87 8.97 8.30
C ALA A 55 3.04 9.44 9.15
N GLN A 56 2.81 9.67 10.45
CA GLN A 56 3.87 10.06 11.37
C GLN A 56 4.93 8.96 11.49
N ALA A 57 4.53 7.69 11.61
CA ALA A 57 5.43 6.55 11.69
C ALA A 57 6.35 6.44 10.45
N VAL A 58 5.85 6.78 9.27
CA VAL A 58 6.62 6.70 8.00
C VAL A 58 7.15 8.04 7.45
N SER A 59 6.93 9.14 8.19
CA SER A 59 7.32 10.50 7.78
C SER A 59 8.83 10.65 7.58
N ARG A 60 9.63 9.93 8.37
CA ARG A 60 11.09 9.92 8.26
C ARG A 60 11.58 9.11 7.05
N GLN A 61 12.83 9.32 6.69
CA GLN A 61 13.49 8.49 5.68
C GLN A 61 14.00 7.18 6.30
N PHE A 62 13.84 6.07 5.57
CA PHE A 62 14.30 4.73 5.93
C PHE A 62 15.35 4.23 4.94
N GLN A 63 16.10 3.19 5.33
CA GLN A 63 17.14 2.61 4.46
C GLN A 63 16.56 1.73 3.36
N GLY A 64 15.34 1.20 3.55
CA GLY A 64 14.66 0.41 2.54
C GLY A 64 13.26 -0.01 2.97
N VAL A 65 12.61 -0.78 2.10
CA VAL A 65 11.22 -1.26 2.27
C VAL A 65 11.05 -1.97 3.62
N LYS A 66 11.99 -2.86 3.97
CA LYS A 66 11.92 -3.66 5.20
C LYS A 66 11.80 -2.80 6.46
N ASP A 67 12.63 -1.76 6.57
CA ASP A 67 12.64 -0.90 7.77
C ASP A 67 11.42 0.02 7.83
N CYS A 68 10.93 0.45 6.66
CA CYS A 68 9.70 1.23 6.57
C CYS A 68 8.48 0.39 6.98
N VAL A 69 8.33 -0.83 6.42
CA VAL A 69 7.25 -1.77 6.78
C VAL A 69 7.33 -2.16 8.26
N ALA A 70 8.53 -2.28 8.84
CA ALA A 70 8.67 -2.53 10.27
C ALA A 70 8.08 -1.38 11.13
N ALA A 71 8.13 -0.14 10.66
CA ALA A 71 7.48 0.99 11.33
C ALA A 71 5.95 0.92 11.19
N CYS A 72 5.42 0.55 10.01
CA CYS A 72 3.99 0.28 9.82
C CYS A 72 3.49 -0.80 10.78
N ASN A 73 4.19 -1.94 10.87
CA ASN A 73 3.83 -3.05 11.75
C ASN A 73 3.89 -2.68 13.23
N ALA A 74 4.82 -1.81 13.63
CA ALA A 74 4.88 -1.32 15.00
C ALA A 74 3.67 -0.45 15.35
N GLN A 75 3.23 0.39 14.41
CA GLN A 75 2.04 1.22 14.55
C GLN A 75 0.75 0.37 14.56
N ASP A 76 0.66 -0.62 13.66
CA ASP A 76 -0.44 -1.59 13.62
C ASP A 76 -0.60 -2.31 14.96
N LYS A 77 0.50 -2.81 15.52
CA LYS A 77 0.46 -3.45 16.84
C LYS A 77 -0.02 -2.49 17.94
N ALA A 78 0.39 -1.23 17.90
CA ALA A 78 -0.07 -0.22 18.86
C ALA A 78 -1.59 -0.02 18.73
N TYR A 79 -2.09 0.17 17.51
CA TYR A 79 -3.51 0.37 17.27
C TYR A 79 -4.35 -0.87 17.52
N TRP A 80 -3.85 -2.08 17.25
CA TRP A 80 -4.53 -3.32 17.62
C TRP A 80 -4.73 -3.35 19.13
N MET A 81 -3.68 -3.10 19.93
CA MET A 81 -3.82 -3.11 21.40
C MET A 81 -4.84 -2.08 21.91
N GLU A 82 -4.95 -0.93 21.24
CA GLU A 82 -5.87 0.15 21.62
C GLU A 82 -7.31 -0.06 21.11
N ASN A 83 -7.47 -0.74 19.96
CA ASN A 83 -8.73 -0.89 19.23
C ASN A 83 -9.25 -2.33 19.21
N VAL A 84 -8.65 -3.24 20.00
CA VAL A 84 -8.98 -4.68 20.04
C VAL A 84 -10.46 -4.96 20.29
N MET A 85 -11.15 -4.05 20.98
CA MET A 85 -12.56 -4.15 21.35
C MET A 85 -13.45 -3.15 20.61
N THR A 86 -12.95 -2.45 19.59
CA THR A 86 -13.70 -1.42 18.84
C THR A 86 -13.97 -1.83 17.40
N ASP A 87 -14.93 -1.18 16.76
CA ASP A 87 -15.29 -1.42 15.35
C ASP A 87 -14.27 -0.81 14.35
N CYS A 88 -13.13 -0.32 14.86
CA CYS A 88 -12.05 0.29 14.07
C CYS A 88 -11.11 -0.72 13.40
N ALA A 89 -11.26 -2.03 13.63
CA ALA A 89 -10.33 -3.04 13.11
C ALA A 89 -10.15 -2.97 11.58
N ALA A 90 -11.23 -2.71 10.84
CA ALA A 90 -11.16 -2.55 9.38
C ALA A 90 -10.37 -1.29 8.98
N VAL A 91 -10.55 -0.18 9.70
CA VAL A 91 -9.83 1.07 9.47
C VAL A 91 -8.34 0.91 9.71
N VAL A 92 -7.96 0.25 10.81
CA VAL A 92 -6.57 -0.08 11.13
C VAL A 92 -5.96 -0.97 10.04
N GLY A 93 -6.68 -2.02 9.62
CA GLY A 93 -6.21 -2.93 8.56
C GLY A 93 -5.90 -2.22 7.25
N ASN A 94 -6.80 -1.38 6.75
CA ASN A 94 -6.57 -0.64 5.51
C ASN A 94 -5.47 0.43 5.67
N ALA A 95 -5.38 1.09 6.83
CA ALA A 95 -4.29 2.03 7.09
C ALA A 95 -2.92 1.33 7.06
N THR A 96 -2.84 0.10 7.61
CA THR A 96 -1.66 -0.76 7.49
C THR A 96 -1.35 -1.08 6.03
N ASP A 97 -2.35 -1.47 5.24
CA ASP A 97 -2.16 -1.79 3.81
C ASP A 97 -1.65 -0.59 3.00
N TRP A 98 -2.19 0.61 3.24
CA TRP A 98 -1.70 1.84 2.61
C TRP A 98 -0.28 2.20 3.06
N CYS A 99 0.05 1.99 4.33
CA CYS A 99 1.39 2.20 4.85
C CYS A 99 2.40 1.28 4.14
N ASP A 100 2.04 0.01 3.96
CA ASP A 100 2.83 -0.97 3.23
C ASP A 100 3.02 -0.58 1.75
N GLN A 101 1.95 -0.14 1.09
CA GLN A 101 2.02 0.37 -0.28
C GLN A 101 2.91 1.60 -0.41
N TYR A 102 2.82 2.54 0.54
CA TYR A 102 3.70 3.71 0.60
C TYR A 102 5.17 3.27 0.69
N CYS A 103 5.50 2.39 1.62
CA CYS A 103 6.85 1.88 1.80
C CYS A 103 7.40 1.21 0.54
N ARG A 104 6.58 0.39 -0.12
CA ARG A 104 6.93 -0.28 -1.37
C ARG A 104 7.16 0.71 -2.50
N ARG A 105 6.25 1.66 -2.71
CA ARG A 105 6.36 2.68 -3.76
C ARG A 105 7.50 3.68 -3.52
N LYS A 106 7.84 3.97 -2.26
CA LYS A 106 8.93 4.90 -1.91
C LYS A 106 10.32 4.27 -2.06
N TYR A 107 10.46 2.99 -1.69
CA TYR A 107 11.77 2.34 -1.53
C TYR A 107 12.03 1.13 -2.44
N GLN A 108 11.05 0.58 -3.16
CA GLN A 108 11.37 -0.39 -4.23
C GLN A 108 11.94 0.36 -5.43
N GLN A 109 13.10 -0.08 -5.89
CA GLN A 109 13.75 0.35 -7.13
C GLN A 109 13.47 -0.67 -8.23
#